data_AF-A0A7M2SY09-F1
#
_entry.id   AF-A0A7M2SY09-F1
#
_cell.length_a   1.000
_cell.length_b   1.000
_cell.length_c   1.000
_cell.angle_alpha   90.00
_cell.angle_beta   90.00
_cell.angle_gamma   90.00
#
_symmetry.space_group_name_H-M   'P 1'
#
loop_
_entity.id
_entity.type
_entity.pdbx_description
1 polymer ?
#
loop_
_entity_poly.entity_id
_entity_poly.type
_entity_poly.pdbx_seq_one_letter_code
_entity_poly.pdbx_strand_id
1 'polypeptide(L)'
;MMSAAPASAATGAGGTRIQLGTGLLGVGWDAQSPRYLNTIRGNFTSLTGVGNPRIHVRVLDAQNREMFGRDRSWSGNRRDEYATFEVTVLMPRDASRVCATLYEAGGYMDTACAPVYF
;
A
#
# COMPACT_ATOMS: atom_id res chain seq x y z
N MET A 1 11.41 3.13 28.00
CA MET A 1 12.12 3.80 26.88
C MET A 1 11.10 4.06 25.80
N MET A 2 10.71 5.33 25.59
CA MET A 2 9.90 5.69 24.43
C MET A 2 10.86 5.79 23.24
N SER A 3 10.86 4.78 22.38
CA SER A 3 11.53 4.89 21.08
C SER A 3 10.70 5.88 20.26
N ALA A 4 11.19 7.11 20.12
CA ALA A 4 10.57 8.07 19.22
C ALA A 4 10.67 7.48 17.81
N ALA A 5 9.54 7.04 17.25
CA ALA A 5 9.46 6.75 15.83
C ALA A 5 10.01 8.00 15.12
N PRO A 6 11.02 7.84 14.26
CA PRO A 6 11.75 8.99 13.78
C PRO A 6 10.78 9.83 12.90
N ALA A 7 10.76 11.16 13.11
CA ALA A 7 9.68 12.02 12.63
C ALA A 7 9.48 11.94 11.11
N SER A 8 8.23 11.76 10.68
CA SER A 8 7.85 11.76 9.27
C SER A 8 8.15 13.12 8.63
N ALA A 9 8.84 13.10 7.49
CA ALA A 9 9.11 14.30 6.70
C ALA A 9 8.13 14.46 5.53
N ALA A 10 7.55 13.37 5.02
CA ALA A 10 6.52 13.39 3.99
C ALA A 10 5.53 12.24 4.15
N THR A 11 4.29 12.47 3.73
CA THR A 11 3.25 11.44 3.60
C THR A 11 2.58 11.56 2.24
N GLY A 12 2.05 10.44 1.74
CA GLY A 12 1.31 10.44 0.48
C GLY A 12 0.26 9.34 0.46
N ALA A 13 -0.77 9.56 -0.35
CA ALA A 13 -1.87 8.62 -0.53
C ALA A 13 -2.35 8.63 -1.98
N GLY A 14 -2.97 7.53 -2.39
CA GLY A 14 -3.54 7.35 -3.71
C GLY A 14 -4.70 6.38 -3.66
N GLY A 15 -5.60 6.44 -4.64
CA GLY A 15 -6.74 5.56 -4.69
C GLY A 15 -7.28 5.37 -6.09
N THR A 16 -7.93 4.23 -6.30
CA THR A 16 -8.64 3.88 -7.53
C THR A 16 -9.99 3.27 -7.19
N ARG A 17 -10.95 3.41 -8.10
CA ARG A 17 -12.27 2.81 -7.96
C ARG A 17 -12.20 1.35 -8.39
N ILE A 18 -12.79 0.46 -7.60
CA ILE A 18 -12.95 -0.96 -7.94
C ILE A 18 -14.41 -1.30 -8.18
N GLN A 19 -14.67 -2.47 -8.78
CA GLN A 19 -16.03 -3.00 -8.97
C GLN A 19 -16.99 -1.98 -9.62
N LEU A 20 -16.59 -1.40 -10.76
CA LEU A 20 -17.37 -0.39 -11.50
C LEU A 20 -17.74 0.86 -10.67
N GLY A 21 -16.94 1.20 -9.66
CA GLY A 21 -17.17 2.37 -8.79
C GLY A 21 -17.94 2.08 -7.51
N THR A 22 -18.27 0.82 -7.23
CA THR A 22 -18.93 0.40 -5.98
C THR A 22 -17.95 0.07 -4.84
N GLY A 23 -16.66 0.26 -5.08
CA GLY A 23 -15.63 0.20 -4.05
C GLY A 23 -14.46 1.12 -4.34
N LEU A 24 -13.56 1.22 -3.36
CA LEU A 24 -12.32 2.00 -3.41
C LEU A 24 -11.16 1.12 -2.96
N LEU A 25 -10.06 1.14 -3.71
CA LEU A 25 -8.75 0.64 -3.28
C LEU A 25 -7.85 1.83 -3.00
N GLY A 26 -7.21 1.84 -1.84
CA GLY A 26 -6.31 2.89 -1.39
C GLY A 26 -4.90 2.37 -1.10
N VAL A 27 -3.94 3.28 -1.24
CA VAL A 27 -2.56 3.11 -0.79
C VAL A 27 -2.16 4.35 -0.01
N GLY A 28 -1.31 4.17 1.01
CA GLY A 28 -0.71 5.24 1.77
C GLY A 28 0.74 4.94 2.12
N TRP A 29 1.53 5.97 2.37
CA TRP A 29 2.89 5.84 2.84
C TRP A 29 3.30 7.03 3.69
N ASP A 30 4.30 6.79 4.51
CA ASP A 30 4.91 7.75 5.41
C ASP A 30 6.43 7.56 5.35
N ALA A 31 7.19 8.65 5.22
CA ALA A 31 8.61 8.60 4.94
C ALA A 31 9.40 9.78 5.51
N GLN A 32 10.71 9.60 5.63
CA GLN A 32 11.66 10.63 6.07
C GLN A 32 12.52 11.15 4.92
N SER A 33 12.77 10.28 3.94
CA SER A 33 13.49 10.61 2.72
C SER A 33 13.03 9.65 1.62
N PRO A 34 13.38 9.90 0.34
CA PRO A 34 13.06 8.99 -0.75
C PRO A 34 13.60 7.57 -0.55
N ARG A 35 14.60 7.35 0.32
CA ARG A 35 15.15 6.02 0.61
C ARG A 35 14.71 5.42 1.94
N TYR A 36 14.10 6.22 2.80
CA TYR A 36 13.71 5.81 4.13
C TYR A 36 12.21 6.06 4.32
N LEU A 37 11.43 5.02 4.06
CA LEU A 37 10.00 4.98 4.37
C LEU A 37 9.85 4.43 5.79
N ASN A 38 8.94 4.99 6.58
CA ASN A 38 8.60 4.48 7.90
C ASN A 38 7.50 3.41 7.78
N THR A 39 6.43 3.72 7.03
CA THR A 39 5.31 2.80 6.84
C THR A 39 4.75 2.84 5.42
N ILE A 40 4.20 1.71 5.00
CA ILE A 40 3.35 1.60 3.82
C ILE A 40 2.03 0.94 4.20
N ARG A 41 0.96 1.34 3.53
CA ARG A 41 -0.40 0.88 3.82
C ARG A 41 -1.16 0.61 2.54
N GLY A 42 -2.00 -0.41 2.57
CA GLY A 42 -3.07 -0.61 1.61
C GLY A 42 -4.40 -0.77 2.34
N ASN A 43 -5.50 -0.36 1.70
CA ASN A 43 -6.84 -0.58 2.21
C ASN A 43 -7.84 -0.74 1.06
N PHE A 44 -8.96 -1.38 1.32
CA PHE A 44 -10.08 -1.35 0.39
C PHE A 44 -11.40 -1.22 1.13
N THR A 45 -12.37 -0.64 0.45
CA THR A 45 -13.77 -0.61 0.86
C THR A 45 -14.64 -1.04 -0.31
N SER A 46 -15.69 -1.82 -0.08
CA SER A 46 -16.58 -2.37 -1.09
C SER A 46 -18.02 -2.48 -0.58
N LEU A 47 -19.00 -2.05 -1.38
CA LEU A 47 -20.41 -2.18 -1.05
C LEU A 47 -20.88 -3.64 -1.03
N THR A 48 -20.41 -4.46 -1.97
CA THR A 48 -20.79 -5.88 -2.09
C THR A 48 -19.83 -6.81 -1.35
N GLY A 49 -18.64 -6.31 -1.04
CA GLY A 49 -17.52 -7.06 -0.48
C GLY A 49 -16.59 -7.61 -1.56
N VAL A 50 -15.44 -8.09 -1.09
CA VAL A 50 -14.38 -8.74 -1.83
C VAL A 50 -14.15 -10.12 -1.21
N GLY A 51 -14.26 -11.18 -2.00
CA GLY A 51 -14.11 -12.57 -1.58
C GLY A 51 -12.66 -13.01 -1.41
N ASN A 52 -12.31 -13.49 -0.21
CA ASN A 52 -10.95 -13.94 0.14
C ASN A 52 -9.86 -12.94 -0.31
N PRO A 53 -9.93 -11.68 0.14
CA PRO A 53 -9.07 -10.64 -0.40
C PRO A 53 -7.62 -10.84 0.01
N ARG A 54 -6.72 -10.46 -0.88
CA ARG A 54 -5.30 -10.22 -0.58
C ARG A 54 -4.91 -8.83 -1.05
N ILE A 55 -4.31 -8.04 -0.17
CA ILE A 55 -3.62 -6.80 -0.53
C ILE A 55 -2.12 -7.07 -0.56
N HIS A 56 -1.48 -6.68 -1.65
CA HIS A 56 -0.03 -6.62 -1.82
C HIS A 56 0.41 -5.14 -1.90
N VAL A 57 1.18 -4.65 -0.93
CA VAL A 57 1.69 -3.27 -0.92
C VAL A 57 3.18 -3.30 -1.20
N ARG A 58 3.63 -2.52 -2.19
CA ARG A 58 5.02 -2.50 -2.67
C ARG A 58 5.56 -1.10 -2.91
N VAL A 59 6.85 -0.94 -2.67
CA VAL A 59 7.65 0.25 -2.95
C VAL A 59 8.42 0.02 -4.23
N LEU A 60 8.30 0.94 -5.18
CA LEU A 60 8.91 0.85 -6.51
C LEU A 60 9.88 2.01 -6.75
N ASP A 61 10.97 1.73 -7.47
CA ASP A 61 11.85 2.76 -8.01
C ASP A 61 11.29 3.39 -9.30
N ALA A 62 12.01 4.37 -9.86
CA ALA A 62 11.62 5.06 -11.10
C ALA A 62 11.56 4.13 -12.32
N GLN A 63 12.21 2.96 -12.27
CA GLN A 63 12.19 1.92 -13.30
C GLN A 63 11.12 0.85 -13.04
N ASN A 64 10.19 1.08 -12.10
CA ASN A 64 9.15 0.14 -11.67
C ASN A 64 9.69 -1.17 -11.08
N ARG A 65 10.92 -1.18 -10.55
CA ARG A 65 11.48 -2.36 -9.89
C ARG A 65 11.06 -2.35 -8.43
N GLU A 66 10.59 -3.49 -7.96
CA GLU A 66 10.20 -3.67 -6.57
C GLU A 66 11.43 -3.69 -5.67
N MET A 67 11.44 -2.78 -4.70
CA MET A 67 12.50 -2.70 -3.69
C MET A 67 12.06 -3.31 -2.36
N PHE A 68 10.76 -3.28 -2.07
CA PHE A 68 10.16 -3.84 -0.86
C PHE A 68 8.67 -4.14 -1.10
N GLY A 69 8.17 -5.23 -0.52
CA GLY A 69 6.78 -5.63 -0.63
C GLY A 69 6.30 -6.42 0.59
N ARG A 70 5.01 -6.30 0.90
CA ARG A 70 4.31 -7.05 1.96
C ARG A 70 2.89 -7.37 1.55
N ASP A 71 2.39 -8.49 2.07
CA ASP A 71 1.05 -9.00 1.81
C ASP A 71 0.23 -9.12 3.09
N ARG A 72 -1.07 -8.89 2.96
CA ARG A 72 -2.07 -9.30 3.96
C ARG A 72 -3.24 -9.95 3.24
N SER A 73 -3.67 -11.10 3.76
CA SER A 73 -4.82 -11.83 3.26
C SER A 73 -5.88 -11.98 4.34
N TRP A 74 -7.13 -12.04 3.92
CA TRP A 74 -8.29 -12.32 4.76
C TRP A 74 -9.12 -13.44 4.16
N SER A 75 -9.83 -14.18 5.01
CA SER A 75 -10.78 -15.20 4.59
C SER A 75 -12.20 -14.65 4.53
N GLY A 76 -13.03 -15.24 3.67
CA GLY A 76 -14.45 -14.90 3.51
C GLY A 76 -14.68 -13.61 2.72
N ASN A 77 -15.92 -13.15 2.69
CA ASN A 77 -16.29 -11.89 2.04
C ASN A 77 -16.03 -10.70 2.99
N ARG A 78 -15.21 -9.74 2.57
CA ARG A 78 -14.83 -8.57 3.39
C ARG A 78 -15.25 -7.28 2.71
N ARG A 79 -15.73 -6.31 3.48
CA ARG A 79 -16.22 -5.03 2.95
C ARG A 79 -15.30 -3.86 3.21
N ASP A 80 -14.55 -3.88 4.30
CA ASP A 80 -13.65 -2.79 4.67
C ASP A 80 -12.49 -3.38 5.45
N GLU A 81 -11.29 -3.25 4.90
CA GLU A 81 -10.07 -3.79 5.51
C GLU A 81 -8.88 -2.89 5.19
N TYR A 82 -7.91 -2.88 6.11
CA TYR A 82 -6.65 -2.17 5.93
C TYR A 82 -5.48 -3.00 6.46
N ALA A 83 -4.32 -2.79 5.87
CA ALA A 83 -3.07 -3.39 6.29
C ALA A 83 -1.96 -2.33 6.26
N THR A 84 -1.34 -2.09 7.40
CA THR A 84 -0.19 -1.19 7.56
C THR A 84 1.04 -2.02 7.88
N PHE A 85 2.15 -1.71 7.24
CA PHE A 85 3.41 -2.40 7.40
C PHE A 85 4.51 -1.39 7.72
N GLU A 86 5.30 -1.70 8.74
CA GLU A 86 6.55 -0.99 8.99
C GLU A 86 7.59 -1.38 7.95
N VAL A 87 8.33 -0.39 7.47
CA VAL A 87 9.43 -0.58 6.54
C VAL A 87 10.73 -0.53 7.34
N THR A 88 11.33 -1.71 7.54
CA THR A 88 12.52 -1.87 8.38
C THR A 88 13.83 -1.84 7.61
N VAL A 89 13.77 -1.56 6.31
CA VAL A 89 14.93 -1.60 5.39
C VAL A 89 15.15 -0.25 4.73
N LEU A 90 16.41 0.10 4.52
CA LEU A 90 16.80 1.23 3.69
C LEU A 90 16.67 0.82 2.21
N MET A 91 15.98 1.64 1.40
CA MET A 91 15.85 1.36 -0.02
C MET A 91 17.21 1.53 -0.74
N PRO A 92 17.59 0.61 -1.64
CA PRO A 92 18.85 0.70 -2.38
C PRO A 92 18.88 1.87 -3.38
N ARG A 93 17.71 2.43 -3.72
CA ARG A 93 17.52 3.57 -4.62
C ARG A 93 16.34 4.40 -4.12
N ASP A 94 16.15 5.56 -4.72
CA ASP A 94 15.05 6.46 -4.38
C ASP A 94 13.72 5.82 -4.77
N ALA A 95 12.80 5.74 -3.81
CA ALA A 95 11.43 5.33 -4.06
C ALA A 95 10.75 6.39 -4.93
N SER A 96 10.10 5.93 -5.99
CA SER A 96 9.32 6.78 -6.90
C SER A 96 7.83 6.68 -6.61
N ARG A 97 7.35 5.52 -6.16
CA ARG A 97 5.93 5.30 -5.83
C ARG A 97 5.73 4.13 -4.88
N VAL A 98 4.63 4.17 -4.14
CA VAL A 98 4.10 3.03 -3.38
C VAL A 98 2.78 2.62 -4.00
N CYS A 99 2.58 1.33 -4.23
CA CYS A 99 1.37 0.80 -4.83
C CYS A 99 0.76 -0.30 -3.96
N ALA A 100 -0.56 -0.32 -3.86
CA ALA A 100 -1.34 -1.42 -3.28
C ALA A 100 -2.11 -2.12 -4.42
N THR A 101 -1.94 -3.43 -4.54
CA THR A 101 -2.69 -4.27 -5.48
C THR A 101 -3.65 -5.15 -4.71
N LEU A 102 -4.92 -5.14 -5.11
CA LEU A 102 -5.96 -5.98 -4.52
C LEU A 102 -6.23 -7.20 -5.40
N TYR A 103 -6.37 -8.35 -4.75
CA TYR A 103 -6.77 -9.61 -5.37
C TYR A 103 -8.04 -10.13 -4.69
N GLU A 104 -8.91 -10.76 -5.48
CA GLU A 104 -10.13 -11.46 -5.04
C GLU A 104 -10.03 -12.92 -5.45
N ALA A 105 -10.10 -13.84 -4.48
CA ALA A 105 -9.94 -15.28 -4.71
C ALA A 105 -8.69 -15.67 -5.54
N GLY A 106 -7.61 -14.87 -5.45
CA GLY A 106 -6.37 -15.03 -6.22
C GLY A 106 -6.35 -14.33 -7.58
N GLY A 107 -7.48 -13.84 -8.07
CA GLY A 107 -7.58 -13.02 -9.29
C GLY A 107 -7.21 -11.56 -9.03
N TYR A 108 -6.52 -10.93 -9.97
CA TYR A 108 -6.23 -9.50 -9.92
C TYR A 108 -7.53 -8.69 -10.01
N MET A 109 -7.69 -7.68 -9.14
CA MET A 109 -8.77 -6.71 -9.24
C MET A 109 -8.29 -5.38 -9.82
N ASP A 110 -7.42 -4.68 -9.09
CA ASP A 110 -6.91 -3.36 -9.45
C ASP A 110 -5.65 -3.00 -8.64
N THR A 111 -4.98 -1.91 -9.00
CA THR A 111 -3.83 -1.33 -8.32
C THR A 111 -4.00 0.17 -8.09
N ALA A 112 -3.93 0.60 -6.84
CA ALA A 112 -3.75 2.01 -6.47
C ALA A 112 -2.26 2.32 -6.32
N CYS A 113 -1.82 3.49 -6.79
CA CYS A 113 -0.46 3.98 -6.59
C CYS A 113 -0.45 5.42 -6.08
N ALA A 114 0.53 5.73 -5.24
CA ALA A 114 0.83 7.09 -4.79
C ALA A 114 2.30 7.41 -5.13
N PRO A 115 2.59 8.52 -5.80
CA PRO A 115 3.97 8.95 -6.03
C PRO A 115 4.65 9.28 -4.70
N VAL A 116 5.96 9.06 -4.63
CA VAL A 116 6.81 9.51 -3.52
C VAL A 116 7.57 10.74 -3.99
N TYR A 117 7.33 11.87 -3.32
CA TYR A 117 7.99 13.15 -3.59
C TYR A 117 8.30 13.85 -2.27
N PHE A 118 9.33 14.69 -2.30
CA PHE A 118 9.82 15.50 -1.19
C PHE A 118 10.05 16.92 -1.68
#